data_AF-A0A1G2GAU8-F1
#
_entry.id   AF-A0A1G2GAU8-F1
#
_cell.length_a   1.000
_cell.length_b   1.000
_cell.length_c   1.000
_cell.angle_alpha   90.00
_cell.angle_beta   90.00
_cell.angle_gamma   90.00
#
_symmetry.space_group_name_H-M   'P 1'
#
loop_
_entity.id
_entity.type
_entity.pdbx_description
1 polymer ?
#
loop_
_entity_poly.entity_id
_entity_poly.type
_entity_poly.pdbx_seq_one_letter_code
_entity_poly.pdbx_strand_id
1 'polypeptide(L)'
;MLQQISLITIYFFIPFFTYAAEESITITAIFNRLTQVLNLLIPFLVLLATVVFLFGVLNYITAGGDEKKLKEAKSVILWGIIALAIMLTAWGFVEIVIDFIFGNETLPPLPGPDLAPFL
;
A
#
# COMPACT_ATOMS: atom_id res chain seq x y z
N MET A 1 -9.91 32.06 14.63
CA MET A 1 -9.45 30.68 14.97
C MET A 1 -10.28 29.61 14.25
N LEU A 2 -11.62 29.64 14.24
CA LEU A 2 -12.44 28.65 13.53
C LEU A 2 -12.23 28.57 12.00
N GLN A 3 -11.94 29.68 11.32
CA GLN A 3 -11.74 29.68 9.86
C GLN A 3 -10.52 28.89 9.40
N GLN A 4 -9.45 28.84 10.23
CA GLN A 4 -8.25 28.08 9.89
C GLN A 4 -8.48 26.57 10.00
N ILE A 5 -9.37 26.13 10.90
CA ILE A 5 -9.75 24.72 11.06
C ILE A 5 -10.48 24.21 9.82
N SER A 6 -11.38 25.01 9.23
CA SER A 6 -12.10 24.63 8.00
C SER A 6 -11.17 24.43 6.80
N LEU A 7 -10.09 25.21 6.69
CA LEU A 7 -9.14 25.11 5.58
C LEU A 7 -8.29 23.84 5.66
N ILE A 8 -7.86 23.46 6.86
CA ILE A 8 -7.06 22.24 7.09
C ILE A 8 -7.87 21.00 6.72
N THR A 9 -9.14 20.95 7.10
CA THR A 9 -10.03 19.85 6.72
C THR A 9 -10.19 19.76 5.21
N ILE A 10 -10.41 20.87 4.51
CA ILE A 10 -10.51 20.85 3.05
C ILE A 10 -9.21 20.34 2.43
N TYR A 11 -8.04 20.81 2.90
CA TYR A 11 -6.72 20.41 2.39
C TYR A 11 -6.46 18.90 2.53
N PHE A 12 -6.88 18.31 3.65
CA PHE A 12 -6.79 16.86 3.87
C PHE A 12 -7.65 16.05 2.88
N PHE A 13 -8.76 16.62 2.41
CA PHE A 13 -9.69 15.97 1.49
C PHE A 13 -9.44 16.31 0.01
N ILE A 14 -8.63 17.32 -0.35
CA ILE A 14 -8.24 17.61 -1.74
C ILE A 14 -7.72 16.37 -2.49
N PRO A 15 -6.81 15.54 -1.94
CA PRO A 15 -6.35 14.35 -2.66
C PRO A 15 -7.53 13.46 -3.05
N PHE A 16 -8.53 13.25 -2.17
CA PHE A 16 -9.71 12.46 -2.49
C PHE A 16 -10.52 13.00 -3.69
N PHE A 17 -10.55 14.32 -3.91
CA PHE A 17 -11.30 14.95 -5.00
C PHE A 17 -10.50 15.16 -6.29
N THR A 18 -9.18 15.39 -6.20
CA THR A 18 -8.29 15.49 -7.38
C THR A 18 -8.30 14.21 -8.20
N TYR A 19 -8.41 13.04 -7.56
CA TYR A 19 -8.50 11.79 -8.31
C TYR A 19 -9.76 11.69 -9.17
N ALA A 20 -10.83 12.44 -8.91
CA ALA A 20 -12.12 12.32 -9.62
C ALA A 20 -12.29 13.28 -10.81
N ALA A 21 -11.35 14.20 -11.06
CA ALA A 21 -11.58 15.38 -11.89
C ALA A 21 -11.26 15.23 -13.39
N GLU A 22 -10.69 14.11 -13.86
CA GLU A 22 -10.44 13.91 -15.28
C GLU A 22 -10.83 12.51 -15.77
N GLU A 23 -11.56 12.52 -16.89
CA GLU A 23 -11.25 11.79 -18.13
C GLU A 23 -12.31 10.83 -18.69
N SER A 24 -12.30 10.78 -20.03
CA SER A 24 -13.19 10.10 -20.95
C SER A 24 -13.50 8.64 -20.60
N ILE A 25 -14.72 8.20 -20.93
CA ILE A 25 -15.17 6.82 -20.71
C ILE A 25 -14.52 5.90 -21.75
N THR A 26 -13.30 5.45 -21.48
CA THR A 26 -12.58 4.40 -22.21
C THR A 26 -12.42 3.17 -21.31
N ILE A 27 -12.32 1.96 -21.86
CA ILE A 27 -12.06 0.74 -21.06
C ILE A 27 -10.84 0.92 -20.16
N THR A 28 -9.78 1.51 -20.69
CA THR A 28 -8.57 1.88 -19.95
C THR A 28 -8.86 2.82 -18.77
N ALA A 29 -9.79 3.78 -18.93
CA ALA A 29 -10.16 4.71 -17.86
C ALA A 29 -10.88 3.99 -16.70
N ILE A 30 -11.67 2.95 -16.98
CA ILE A 30 -12.32 2.13 -15.94
C ILE A 30 -11.27 1.35 -15.14
N PHE A 31 -10.31 0.72 -15.81
CA PHE A 31 -9.21 0.01 -15.13
C PHE A 31 -8.32 0.98 -14.34
N ASN A 32 -7.98 2.13 -14.90
CA ASN A 32 -7.20 3.16 -14.20
C ASN A 32 -7.93 3.66 -12.95
N ARG A 33 -9.24 3.87 -13.05
CA ARG A 33 -10.07 4.29 -11.91
C ARG A 33 -10.09 3.26 -10.80
N LEU A 34 -10.21 1.98 -11.16
CA LEU A 34 -10.17 0.89 -10.19
C LEU A 34 -8.80 0.82 -9.50
N THR A 35 -7.71 0.85 -10.28
CA THR A 35 -6.34 0.83 -9.75
C THR A 35 -6.06 2.03 -8.84
N GLN A 36 -6.54 3.23 -9.18
CA GLN A 36 -6.40 4.41 -8.32
C GLN A 36 -7.09 4.22 -6.95
N VAL A 37 -8.33 3.71 -6.95
CA VAL A 37 -9.07 3.47 -5.70
C VAL A 37 -8.38 2.38 -4.86
N LEU A 38 -7.94 1.30 -5.49
CA LEU A 38 -7.22 0.22 -4.81
C LEU A 38 -5.87 0.68 -4.24
N ASN A 39 -5.10 1.48 -4.99
CA ASN A 39 -3.82 2.02 -4.53
C ASN A 39 -3.97 2.98 -3.34
N LEU A 40 -5.13 3.64 -3.19
CA LEU A 40 -5.44 4.43 -1.99
C LEU A 40 -5.91 3.54 -0.83
N LEU A 41 -6.67 2.48 -1.12
CA LEU A 41 -7.29 1.63 -0.10
C LEU A 41 -6.30 0.64 0.54
N ILE A 42 -5.37 0.07 -0.23
CA ILE A 42 -4.37 -0.88 0.26
C ILE A 42 -3.54 -0.32 1.44
N PRO A 43 -2.88 0.85 1.34
CA PRO A 43 -2.10 1.38 2.45
C PRO A 43 -2.96 1.70 3.68
N PHE A 44 -4.23 2.08 3.48
CA PHE A 44 -5.19 2.26 4.57
C PHE A 44 -5.51 0.95 5.29
N LEU A 45 -5.71 -0.15 4.56
CA LEU A 45 -5.92 -1.48 5.13
C LEU A 45 -4.69 -1.98 5.90
N VAL A 46 -3.49 -1.75 5.37
CA VAL A 46 -2.23 -2.12 6.04
C VAL A 46 -2.07 -1.34 7.35
N LEU A 47 -2.40 -0.05 7.35
CA LEU A 47 -2.41 0.78 8.56
C LEU A 47 -3.37 0.21 9.61
N LEU A 48 -4.60 -0.12 9.22
CA LEU A 48 -5.59 -0.71 10.11
C LEU A 48 -5.15 -2.07 10.66
N ALA A 49 -4.61 -2.93 9.81
CA ALA A 49 -4.07 -4.24 10.21
C ALA A 49 -2.92 -4.09 11.22
N THR A 50 -2.06 -3.09 11.04
CA THR A 50 -0.97 -2.77 11.98
C THR A 50 -1.52 -2.36 13.35
N VAL A 51 -2.59 -1.54 13.38
CA VAL A 51 -3.24 -1.15 14.64
C VAL A 51 -3.82 -2.35 15.37
N VAL A 52 -4.50 -3.27 14.67
CA VAL A 52 -5.06 -4.49 15.26
C VAL A 52 -3.95 -5.41 15.79
N PHE A 53 -2.85 -5.55 15.05
CA PHE A 53 -1.68 -6.30 15.49
C PHE A 53 -1.09 -5.70 16.78
N LEU A 54 -0.90 -4.38 16.85
CA LEU A 54 -0.42 -3.70 18.05
C LEU A 54 -1.37 -3.88 19.23
N PHE A 55 -2.69 -3.81 19.01
CA PHE A 55 -3.69 -4.08 20.05
C PHE A 55 -3.57 -5.51 20.62
N GLY A 56 -3.33 -6.50 19.75
CA GLY A 56 -3.06 -7.87 20.17
C GLY A 56 -1.79 -7.98 21.04
N VAL A 57 -0.71 -7.29 20.66
CA VAL A 57 0.54 -7.24 21.43
C VAL A 57 0.35 -6.58 22.78
N LEU A 58 -0.37 -5.45 22.83
CA LEU A 58 -0.69 -4.77 24.09
C LEU A 58 -1.49 -5.67 25.02
N ASN A 59 -2.50 -6.38 24.52
CA ASN A 59 -3.27 -7.36 25.29
C ASN A 59 -2.42 -8.53 25.78
N TYR A 60 -1.41 -8.95 25.03
CA TYR A 60 -0.50 -10.01 25.44
C TYR A 60 0.38 -9.59 26.62
N ILE A 61 0.89 -8.35 26.59
CA ILE A 61 1.73 -7.80 27.65
C ILE A 61 0.89 -7.56 28.93
N THR A 62 -0.34 -7.04 28.80
CA THR A 62 -1.20 -6.74 29.95
C THR A 62 -1.85 -7.98 30.58
N ALA A 63 -1.84 -9.14 29.91
CA ALA A 63 -2.40 -10.39 30.42
C ALA A 63 -1.67 -10.92 31.67
N GLY A 64 -0.41 -10.51 31.92
CA GLY A 64 0.23 -10.56 33.26
C GLY A 64 0.32 -11.92 33.96
N GLY A 65 0.13 -13.04 33.26
CA GLY A 65 0.18 -14.39 33.83
C GLY A 65 -1.16 -15.14 33.90
N ASP A 66 -2.27 -14.53 33.49
CA ASP A 66 -3.54 -15.24 33.30
C ASP A 66 -3.49 -16.08 32.01
N GLU A 67 -3.40 -17.40 32.14
CA GLU A 67 -3.28 -18.34 31.01
C GLU A 67 -4.40 -18.19 29.98
N LYS A 68 -5.63 -17.85 30.41
CA LYS A 68 -6.77 -17.69 29.49
C LYS A 68 -6.57 -16.45 28.61
N LYS A 69 -6.22 -15.32 29.23
CA LYS A 69 -5.97 -14.06 28.52
C LYS A 69 -4.73 -14.14 27.64
N LEU A 70 -3.69 -14.84 28.08
CA LEU A 70 -2.50 -15.09 27.27
C LEU A 70 -2.83 -15.91 26.02
N LYS A 71 -3.66 -16.95 26.14
CA LYS A 71 -4.06 -17.77 24.99
C LYS A 71 -4.88 -16.97 23.97
N GLU A 72 -5.79 -16.12 24.45
CA GLU A 72 -6.59 -15.24 23.61
C GLU A 72 -5.75 -14.14 22.94
N ALA A 73 -4.85 -13.49 23.68
CA ALA A 73 -3.98 -12.48 23.09
C ALA A 73 -3.03 -13.07 22.04
N LYS A 74 -2.49 -14.28 22.27
CA LYS A 74 -1.67 -15.00 21.28
C LYS A 74 -2.44 -15.30 20.00
N SER A 75 -3.72 -15.68 20.09
CA SER A 75 -4.51 -15.95 18.89
C SER A 75 -4.76 -14.66 18.09
N VAL A 76 -5.06 -13.54 18.76
CA VAL A 76 -5.21 -12.23 18.11
C VAL A 76 -3.93 -11.79 17.42
N ILE A 77 -2.77 -11.94 18.07
CA ILE A 77 -1.46 -11.64 17.45
C ILE A 77 -1.23 -12.50 16.22
N LEU A 78 -1.49 -13.81 16.31
CA LEU A 78 -1.28 -14.73 15.19
C LEU A 78 -2.15 -14.34 13.98
N TRP A 79 -3.42 -14.03 14.20
CA TRP A 79 -4.31 -13.53 13.15
C TRP A 79 -3.84 -12.19 12.57
N GLY A 80 -3.32 -11.29 13.41
CA GLY A 80 -2.71 -10.03 12.97
C GLY A 80 -1.49 -10.26 12.06
N ILE A 81 -0.59 -11.18 12.44
CA ILE A 81 0.60 -11.53 11.65
C ILE A 81 0.19 -12.14 10.31
N ILE A 82 -0.77 -13.07 10.30
CA ILE A 82 -1.24 -13.70 9.06
C ILE A 82 -1.83 -12.65 8.11
N ALA A 83 -2.66 -11.73 8.62
CA ALA A 83 -3.22 -10.66 7.82
C ALA A 83 -2.14 -9.74 7.22
N LEU A 84 -1.16 -9.32 8.04
CA LEU A 84 -0.04 -8.49 7.59
C LEU A 84 0.83 -9.23 6.57
N ALA A 85 1.12 -10.50 6.79
CA ALA A 85 1.91 -11.32 5.87
C ALA A 85 1.25 -11.41 4.49
N ILE A 86 -0.06 -11.66 4.43
CA ILE A 86 -0.80 -11.71 3.16
C ILE A 86 -0.75 -10.36 2.44
N MET A 87 -0.99 -9.26 3.15
CA MET A 87 -0.97 -7.92 2.56
C MET A 87 0.41 -7.55 2.00
N LEU A 88 1.48 -7.77 2.79
CA LEU A 88 2.85 -7.48 2.36
C LEU A 88 3.29 -8.39 1.22
N THR A 89 2.91 -9.67 1.26
CA THR A 89 3.26 -10.64 0.23
C THR A 89 2.55 -10.29 -1.08
N ALA A 90 1.28 -9.92 -1.07
CA ALA A 90 0.56 -9.57 -2.29
C ALA A 90 1.23 -8.39 -3.02
N TRP A 91 1.58 -7.31 -2.31
CA TRP A 91 2.25 -6.16 -2.90
C TRP A 91 3.68 -6.49 -3.36
N GLY A 92 4.49 -7.12 -2.49
CA GLY A 92 5.87 -7.48 -2.83
C GLY A 92 5.96 -8.51 -3.96
N PHE A 93 5.03 -9.47 -4.01
CA PHE A 93 4.99 -10.48 -5.06
C PHE A 93 4.66 -9.88 -6.42
N VAL A 94 3.71 -8.94 -6.48
CA VAL A 94 3.37 -8.25 -7.74
C VAL A 94 4.58 -7.49 -8.28
N GLU A 95 5.28 -6.74 -7.43
CA GLU A 95 6.48 -5.99 -7.84
C GLU A 95 7.57 -6.93 -8.38
N ILE A 96 7.85 -8.02 -7.66
CA ILE A 96 8.85 -9.02 -8.08
C ILE A 96 8.47 -9.64 -9.44
N VAL A 97 7.19 -9.95 -9.66
CA VAL A 97 6.73 -10.53 -10.92
C VAL A 97 6.82 -9.52 -12.06
N ILE A 98 6.48 -8.25 -11.83
CA ILE A 98 6.61 -7.19 -12.82
C ILE A 98 8.09 -6.99 -13.19
N ASP A 99 8.97 -6.84 -12.21
CA ASP A 99 10.41 -6.69 -12.44
C ASP A 99 11.01 -7.89 -13.16
N PHE A 100 10.55 -9.10 -12.83
CA PHE A 100 11.04 -10.31 -13.47
C PHE A 100 10.58 -10.45 -14.92
N ILE A 101 9.35 -10.02 -15.24
CA ILE A 101 8.77 -10.15 -16.59
C ILE A 101 9.17 -8.98 -17.50
N PHE A 102 9.21 -7.76 -16.96
CA PHE A 102 9.46 -6.51 -17.69
C PHE A 102 10.85 -5.93 -17.43
N GLY A 103 11.78 -6.78 -16.96
CA GLY A 103 13.12 -6.43 -16.51
C GLY A 103 13.80 -5.34 -17.34
N ASN A 104 14.26 -4.33 -16.61
CA ASN A 104 15.06 -3.19 -17.06
C ASN A 104 15.83 -3.42 -18.37
N GLU A 105 15.32 -2.86 -19.47
CA GLU A 105 16.03 -2.75 -20.75
C GLU A 105 17.16 -1.72 -20.70
N THR A 106 17.98 -1.71 -19.64
CA THR A 106 19.33 -1.15 -19.75
C THR A 106 20.13 -2.14 -20.57
N LEU A 107 19.91 -2.11 -21.89
CA LEU A 107 20.81 -2.74 -22.84
C LEU A 107 22.22 -2.26 -22.45
N PRO A 108 23.16 -3.18 -22.16
CA PRO A 108 24.55 -2.81 -21.93
C PRO A 108 24.98 -1.90 -23.09
N PRO A 109 25.62 -0.74 -22.82
CA PRO A 109 26.08 0.13 -23.88
C PRO A 109 26.90 -0.72 -24.86
N LEU A 110 26.44 -0.76 -26.11
CA LEU A 110 27.00 -1.62 -27.14
C LEU A 110 28.50 -1.37 -27.22
N PRO A 111 29.34 -2.40 -27.07
CA PRO A 111 30.76 -2.27 -27.35
C PRO A 111 30.96 -2.02 -28.85
N GLY A 112 30.99 -0.75 -29.22
CA GLY A 112 31.17 -0.28 -30.58
C GLY A 112 31.30 1.24 -30.62
N PRO A 113 31.91 1.81 -31.67
CA PRO A 113 31.92 3.26 -31.87
C PRO A 113 30.49 3.79 -31.98
N ASP A 114 30.18 4.85 -31.24
CA ASP A 114 28.89 5.53 -31.31
C ASP A 114 28.69 6.11 -32.72
N LEU A 115 27.70 5.59 -33.45
CA LEU A 115 27.36 6.03 -34.80
C LEU A 115 26.22 7.06 -34.82
N ALA A 116 25.68 7.47 -33.67
CA ALA A 116 24.69 8.53 -33.55
C ALA A 116 25.09 9.86 -34.24
N PRO A 117 26.36 10.29 -34.31
CA PRO A 117 26.72 11.53 -35.00
C PRO A 117 26.86 11.40 -36.53
N PHE A 118 26.67 10.21 -37.11
CA PHE A 118 26.80 9.96 -38.57
C PHE A 118 25.48 9.63 -39.27
N LEU A 119 24.35 9.74 -38.56
CA LEU A 119 22.98 9.75 -39.08
C LEU A 119 22.36 11.13 -38.80
#